data_AF-A0A430FM46-F1
#
_entry.id   AF-A0A430FM46-F1
#
_cell.length_a   1.000
_cell.length_b   1.000
_cell.length_c   1.000
_cell.angle_alpha   90.00
_cell.angle_beta   90.00
_cell.angle_gamma   90.00
#
_symmetry.space_group_name_H-M   'P 1'
#
loop_
_entity.id
_entity.type
_entity.pdbx_description
1 polymer ?
#
loop_
_entity_poly.entity_id
_entity_poly.type
_entity_poly.pdbx_seq_one_letter_code
_entity_poly.pdbx_strand_id
1 'polypeptide(L)'
;MVDENIEDQTQNAGESGAQTPSDADGGQKPPWERDGEEFNPEKAWNLIQHLRDDNSKLKSVNETTSAKLREFEDAKLTEQEKMQRDLKEVREQLASVNVEKAWAEARAKYPQLTQQDFDLIGAGTPEEIADKAAKLAARIPAQDTENAARQAIIESERRKPLTGGSDPHHSDGGDWLRDALTNK
;
A
#
# COMPACT_ATOMS: atom_id res chain seq x y z
N MET A 1 -25.80 -9.50 2.98
CA MET A 1 -27.00 -8.65 3.09
C MET A 1 -28.11 -9.53 3.62
N VAL A 2 -28.38 -9.45 4.93
CA VAL A 2 -29.60 -9.99 5.52
C VAL A 2 -30.22 -8.79 6.22
N ASP A 3 -31.36 -8.39 5.67
CA ASP A 3 -32.17 -7.23 6.01
C ASP A 3 -32.72 -7.30 7.45
N GLU A 4 -32.76 -6.14 8.08
CA GLU A 4 -33.60 -5.85 9.24
C GLU A 4 -35.07 -5.88 8.81
N ASN A 5 -35.95 -6.49 9.61
CA ASN A 5 -37.33 -6.04 9.68
C ASN A 5 -37.87 -6.22 11.10
N ILE A 6 -37.83 -5.12 11.85
CA ILE A 6 -38.59 -4.86 13.07
C ILE A 6 -39.99 -4.50 12.60
N GLU A 7 -41.01 -5.28 12.97
CA GLU A 7 -42.40 -4.82 12.96
C GLU A 7 -43.25 -5.66 13.94
N ASP A 8 -43.52 -5.01 15.08
CA ASP A 8 -44.87 -4.81 15.64
C ASP A 8 -45.77 -6.05 15.83
N GLN A 9 -45.74 -6.61 17.04
CA GLN A 9 -46.87 -7.36 17.59
C GLN A 9 -47.54 -6.56 18.72
N THR A 10 -48.20 -5.47 18.33
CA THR A 10 -49.35 -4.95 19.05
C THR A 10 -50.59 -5.77 18.70
N GLN A 11 -50.81 -6.88 19.41
CA GLN A 11 -52.08 -7.61 19.35
C GLN A 11 -52.89 -7.42 20.64
N ASN A 12 -53.74 -6.40 20.58
CA ASN A 12 -55.16 -6.46 20.93
C ASN A 12 -55.52 -7.00 22.33
N ALA A 13 -55.40 -6.14 23.34
CA ALA A 13 -56.08 -6.29 24.63
C ALA A 13 -57.54 -5.81 24.50
N GLY A 14 -58.43 -6.72 24.10
CA GLY A 14 -59.87 -6.56 24.19
C GLY A 14 -60.43 -7.41 25.34
N GLU A 15 -61.03 -6.73 26.31
CA GLU A 15 -62.04 -7.21 27.27
C GLU A 15 -61.75 -8.48 28.08
N SER A 16 -61.50 -8.28 29.38
CA SER A 16 -62.22 -9.06 30.39
C SER A 16 -62.39 -8.24 31.67
N GLY A 17 -63.61 -8.30 32.18
CA GLY A 17 -64.20 -7.43 33.18
C GLY A 17 -63.37 -7.23 34.43
N ALA A 18 -63.56 -6.05 35.00
CA ALA A 18 -63.29 -5.77 36.40
C ALA A 18 -63.89 -6.87 37.28
N GLN A 19 -63.02 -7.67 37.90
CA GLN A 19 -63.36 -8.46 39.08
C GLN A 19 -62.55 -7.90 40.24
N THR A 20 -63.20 -7.08 41.05
CA THR A 20 -62.82 -6.86 42.45
C THR A 20 -62.63 -8.22 43.13
N PRO A 21 -61.54 -8.46 43.88
CA PRO A 21 -61.40 -9.71 44.61
C PRO A 21 -62.45 -9.71 45.73
N SER A 22 -63.30 -10.73 45.70
CA SER A 22 -64.21 -11.05 46.79
C SER A 22 -63.36 -11.51 47.97
N ASP A 23 -63.45 -10.80 49.09
CA ASP A 23 -63.02 -11.30 50.39
C ASP A 23 -63.80 -12.59 50.68
N ALA A 24 -63.14 -13.73 50.49
CA ALA A 24 -63.61 -15.03 50.89
C ALA A 24 -62.53 -15.66 51.78
N ASP A 25 -62.81 -15.59 53.08
CA ASP A 25 -62.23 -16.38 54.15
C ASP A 25 -62.17 -17.87 53.73
N GLY A 26 -60.95 -18.39 53.50
CA GLY A 26 -60.77 -19.71 52.90
C GLY A 26 -59.34 -20.06 52.47
N GLY A 27 -58.38 -20.01 53.39
CA GLY A 27 -57.20 -20.91 53.39
C GLY A 27 -56.19 -20.88 52.23
N GLN A 28 -56.30 -19.99 51.24
CA GLN A 28 -55.26 -19.85 50.22
C GLN A 28 -54.16 -18.92 50.72
N LYS A 29 -53.13 -19.55 51.29
CA LYS A 29 -51.87 -18.90 51.66
C LYS A 29 -51.40 -18.03 50.48
N PRO A 30 -51.12 -16.74 50.70
CA PRO A 30 -50.76 -15.85 49.60
C PRO A 30 -49.51 -16.36 48.85
N PRO A 31 -49.32 -16.00 47.57
CA PRO A 31 -48.31 -16.62 46.70
C PRO A 31 -46.87 -16.41 47.16
N TRP A 32 -46.61 -15.47 48.07
CA TRP A 32 -45.30 -15.20 48.69
C TRP A 32 -45.03 -16.03 49.95
N GLU A 33 -45.98 -16.88 50.35
CA GLU A 33 -45.89 -17.80 51.48
C GLU A 33 -45.84 -19.28 51.03
N ARG A 34 -45.46 -19.48 49.76
CA ARG A 34 -45.45 -20.75 49.00
C ARG A 34 -44.35 -21.73 49.45
N ASP A 35 -44.12 -21.90 50.74
CA ASP A 35 -43.26 -22.95 51.32
C ASP A 35 -43.56 -23.22 52.81
N GLY A 36 -44.75 -22.82 53.31
CA GLY A 36 -45.09 -22.97 54.73
C GLY A 36 -44.47 -21.91 55.64
N GLU A 37 -43.45 -21.17 55.20
CA GLU A 37 -42.91 -20.00 55.90
C GLU A 37 -43.83 -18.77 55.82
N GLU A 38 -43.99 -18.05 56.92
CA GLU A 38 -44.74 -16.79 57.00
C GLU A 38 -43.87 -15.64 56.50
N PHE A 39 -44.45 -14.70 55.75
CA PHE A 39 -43.71 -13.60 55.16
C PHE A 39 -43.08 -12.71 56.24
N ASN A 40 -41.75 -12.65 56.25
CA ASN A 40 -41.03 -11.77 57.16
C ASN A 40 -40.53 -10.51 56.42
N PRO A 41 -41.15 -9.34 56.65
CA PRO A 41 -40.81 -8.10 55.94
C PRO A 41 -39.38 -7.62 56.24
N GLU A 42 -38.87 -7.85 57.45
CA GLU A 42 -37.50 -7.44 57.82
C GLU A 42 -36.44 -8.24 57.07
N LYS A 43 -36.64 -9.57 56.93
CA LYS A 43 -35.74 -10.42 56.14
C LYS A 43 -35.73 -10.03 54.66
N ALA A 44 -36.90 -9.77 54.09
CA ALA A 44 -37.02 -9.33 52.70
C ALA A 44 -36.35 -7.96 52.48
N TRP A 45 -36.52 -7.02 53.41
CA TRP A 45 -35.89 -5.71 53.33
C TRP A 45 -34.37 -5.78 53.46
N ASN A 46 -33.83 -6.58 54.39
CA ASN A 46 -32.39 -6.82 54.53
C ASN A 46 -31.79 -7.44 53.25
N LEU A 47 -32.48 -8.40 52.64
CA LEU A 47 -32.06 -8.97 51.36
C LEU A 47 -32.02 -7.91 50.25
N ILE A 48 -33.04 -7.05 50.15
CA ILE A 48 -33.07 -5.96 49.16
C ILE A 48 -31.91 -4.98 49.38
N GLN A 49 -31.59 -4.64 50.61
CA GLN A 49 -30.44 -3.77 50.92
C GLN A 49 -29.13 -4.42 50.47
N HIS A 50 -28.90 -5.68 50.82
CA HIS A 50 -27.71 -6.41 50.38
C HIS A 50 -27.62 -6.49 48.85
N LEU A 51 -28.73 -6.77 48.16
CA LEU A 51 -28.77 -6.81 46.70
C LEU A 51 -28.52 -5.44 46.06
N ARG A 52 -28.96 -4.34 46.70
CA ARG A 52 -28.65 -2.98 46.23
C ARG A 52 -27.17 -2.65 46.40
N ASP A 53 -26.60 -2.99 47.54
CA ASP A 53 -25.17 -2.80 47.80
C ASP A 53 -24.32 -3.59 46.81
N ASP A 54 -24.67 -4.86 46.58
CA ASP A 54 -23.95 -5.71 45.63
C ASP A 54 -24.16 -5.25 44.18
N ASN A 55 -25.35 -4.78 43.80
CA ASN A 55 -25.57 -4.17 42.49
C ASN A 55 -24.73 -2.90 42.31
N SER A 56 -24.62 -2.06 43.34
CA SER A 56 -23.80 -0.86 43.31
C SER A 56 -22.31 -1.21 43.17
N LYS A 57 -21.82 -2.20 43.92
CA LYS A 57 -20.45 -2.70 43.78
C LYS A 57 -20.19 -3.25 42.39
N LEU A 58 -21.07 -4.10 41.87
CA LEU A 58 -20.93 -4.68 40.52
C LEU A 58 -20.90 -3.61 39.43
N LYS A 59 -21.72 -2.56 39.54
CA LYS A 59 -21.67 -1.41 38.62
C LYS A 59 -20.32 -0.71 38.65
N SER A 60 -19.80 -0.38 39.84
CA SER A 60 -18.48 0.24 39.97
C SER A 60 -17.33 -0.63 39.42
N VAL A 61 -17.39 -1.94 39.65
CA VAL A 61 -16.41 -2.89 39.10
C VAL A 61 -16.54 -2.95 37.58
N ASN A 62 -17.76 -3.03 37.04
CA ASN A 62 -17.99 -3.04 35.60
C ASN A 62 -17.44 -1.75 34.95
N GLU A 63 -17.79 -0.58 35.48
CA GLU A 63 -17.28 0.72 35.01
C GLU A 63 -15.74 0.75 35.00
N THR A 64 -15.10 0.37 36.10
CA THR A 64 -13.62 0.35 36.17
C THR A 64 -12.99 -0.68 35.23
N THR A 65 -13.60 -1.85 35.05
CA THR A 65 -13.10 -2.84 34.09
C THR A 65 -13.27 -2.39 32.64
N SER A 66 -14.40 -1.77 32.31
CA SER A 66 -14.67 -1.25 30.97
C SER A 66 -13.73 -0.10 30.60
N ALA A 67 -13.43 0.78 31.56
CA ALA A 67 -12.44 1.85 31.38
C ALA A 67 -11.05 1.28 31.11
N LYS A 68 -10.61 0.29 31.89
CA LYS A 68 -9.31 -0.37 31.67
C LYS A 68 -9.23 -1.07 30.32
N LEU A 69 -10.28 -1.77 29.90
CA LEU A 69 -10.32 -2.42 28.58
C LEU A 69 -10.13 -1.40 27.45
N ARG A 70 -10.81 -0.25 27.54
CA ARG A 70 -10.64 0.84 26.58
C ARG A 70 -9.21 1.38 26.57
N GLU A 71 -8.61 1.62 27.74
CA GLU A 71 -7.22 2.06 27.84
C GLU A 71 -6.24 1.05 27.23
N PHE A 72 -6.46 -0.25 27.44
CA PHE A 72 -5.65 -1.32 26.84
C PHE A 72 -5.82 -1.38 25.32
N GLU A 73 -7.03 -1.23 24.81
CA GLU A 73 -7.31 -1.20 23.37
C GLU A 73 -6.64 0.01 22.72
N ASP A 74 -6.77 1.21 23.29
CA ASP A 74 -6.15 2.44 22.80
C ASP A 74 -4.61 2.33 22.83
N ALA A 75 -4.04 1.79 23.91
CA ALA A 75 -2.59 1.56 24.03
C ALA A 75 -2.09 0.56 22.98
N LYS A 76 -2.83 -0.53 22.76
CA LYS A 76 -2.49 -1.54 21.76
C LYS A 76 -2.57 -0.97 20.34
N LEU A 77 -3.57 -0.14 20.06
CA LEU A 77 -3.72 0.51 18.76
C LEU A 77 -2.52 1.45 18.50
N THR A 78 -2.16 2.24 19.51
CA THR A 78 -0.99 3.13 19.47
C THR A 78 0.31 2.36 19.25
N GLU A 79 0.50 1.23 19.93
CA GLU A 79 1.67 0.36 19.75
C GLU A 79 1.70 -0.23 18.33
N GLN A 80 0.57 -0.72 17.84
CA GLN A 80 0.47 -1.29 16.49
C GLN A 80 0.76 -0.24 15.42
N GLU A 81 0.27 0.99 15.56
CA GLU A 81 0.58 2.11 14.67
C GLU A 81 2.08 2.43 14.67
N LYS A 82 2.71 2.46 15.85
CA LYS A 82 4.16 2.65 15.97
C LYS A 82 4.93 1.53 15.27
N MET A 83 4.55 0.27 15.50
CA MET A 83 5.18 -0.87 14.84
C MET A 83 5.01 -0.84 13.31
N GLN A 84 3.85 -0.40 12.80
CA GLN A 84 3.64 -0.22 11.37
C GLN A 84 4.52 0.89 10.79
N ARG A 85 4.67 2.01 11.51
CA ARG A 85 5.57 3.09 11.13
C ARG A 85 7.01 2.59 11.07
N ASP A 86 7.48 1.93 12.11
CA ASP A 86 8.84 1.40 12.19
C ASP A 86 9.09 0.38 11.07
N LEU A 87 8.14 -0.52 10.80
CA LEU A 87 8.23 -1.45 9.67
C LEU A 87 8.30 -0.74 8.32
N LYS A 88 7.56 0.36 8.15
CA LYS A 88 7.62 1.16 6.92
C LYS A 88 8.99 1.82 6.76
N GLU A 89 9.52 2.44 7.81
CA GLU A 89 10.84 3.06 7.81
C GLU A 89 11.95 2.05 7.50
N VAL A 90 11.90 0.86 8.14
CA VAL A 90 12.87 -0.22 7.87
C VAL A 90 12.77 -0.71 6.43
N ARG A 91 11.56 -0.86 5.87
CA ARG A 91 11.37 -1.25 4.47
C ARG A 91 11.92 -0.21 3.50
N GLU A 92 11.75 1.06 3.80
CA GLU A 92 12.27 2.15 2.99
C GLU A 92 13.80 2.21 3.01
N GLN A 93 14.41 2.05 4.20
CA GLN A 93 15.87 1.91 4.34
C GLN A 93 16.39 0.67 3.60
N LEU A 94 15.68 -0.45 3.66
CA LEU A 94 16.06 -1.66 2.92
C LEU A 94 15.99 -1.42 1.41
N ALA A 95 14.96 -0.72 0.93
CA ALA A 95 14.81 -0.39 -0.47
C ALA A 95 15.96 0.53 -0.96
N SER A 96 16.32 1.55 -0.18
CA SER A 96 17.45 2.44 -0.52
C SER A 96 18.78 1.67 -0.59
N VAL A 97 19.05 0.82 0.40
CA VAL A 97 20.26 -0.02 0.44
C VAL A 97 20.30 -0.99 -0.75
N ASN A 98 19.17 -1.59 -1.13
CA ASN A 98 19.11 -2.48 -2.28
C ASN A 98 19.39 -1.75 -3.60
N VAL A 99 18.92 -0.51 -3.75
CA VAL A 99 19.23 0.33 -4.91
C VAL A 99 20.73 0.66 -4.95
N GLU A 100 21.32 1.10 -3.83
CA GLU A 100 22.76 1.37 -3.73
C GLU A 100 23.61 0.14 -4.06
N LYS A 101 23.20 -1.04 -3.57
CA LYS A 101 23.84 -2.31 -3.89
C LYS A 101 23.78 -2.60 -5.39
N ALA A 102 22.63 -2.41 -6.04
CA ALA A 102 22.51 -2.61 -7.48
C ALA A 102 23.39 -1.64 -8.28
N TRP A 103 23.51 -0.38 -7.85
CA TRP A 103 24.45 0.57 -8.44
C TRP A 103 25.91 0.12 -8.29
N ALA A 104 26.29 -0.33 -7.10
CA ALA A 104 27.64 -0.82 -6.83
C ALA A 104 27.96 -2.07 -7.68
N GLU A 105 27.01 -3.01 -7.77
CA GLU A 105 27.14 -4.20 -8.62
C GLU A 105 27.22 -3.85 -10.10
N ALA A 106 26.41 -2.90 -10.59
CA ALA A 106 26.44 -2.46 -11.98
C ALA A 106 27.78 -1.79 -12.32
N ARG A 107 28.31 -0.94 -11.43
CA ARG A 107 29.64 -0.34 -11.57
C ARG A 107 30.77 -1.38 -11.58
N ALA A 108 30.66 -2.42 -10.76
CA ALA A 108 31.63 -3.50 -10.73
C ALA A 108 31.56 -4.40 -11.98
N LYS A 109 30.36 -4.69 -12.48
CA LYS A 109 30.14 -5.57 -13.65
C LYS A 109 30.51 -4.88 -14.97
N TYR A 110 30.31 -3.57 -15.07
CA TYR A 110 30.48 -2.82 -16.31
C TYR A 110 31.51 -1.69 -16.14
N PRO A 111 32.82 -2.00 -16.02
CA PRO A 111 33.88 -1.00 -15.87
C PRO A 111 34.04 -0.08 -17.10
N GLN A 112 33.48 -0.46 -18.25
CA GLN A 112 33.46 0.37 -19.46
C GLN A 112 32.46 1.53 -19.40
N LEU A 113 31.49 1.49 -18.49
CA LEU A 113 30.52 2.57 -18.30
C LEU A 113 31.12 3.67 -17.44
N THR A 114 31.04 4.91 -17.92
CA THR A 114 31.50 6.09 -17.18
C THR A 114 30.44 6.58 -16.21
N GLN A 115 30.81 7.49 -15.31
CA GLN A 115 29.86 8.13 -14.40
C GLN A 115 28.70 8.81 -15.15
N GLN A 116 28.97 9.41 -16.32
CA GLN A 116 27.95 10.05 -17.15
C GLN A 116 26.94 9.02 -17.68
N ASP A 117 27.40 7.82 -18.06
CA ASP A 117 26.51 6.75 -18.52
C ASP A 117 25.61 6.24 -17.40
N PHE A 118 26.14 6.19 -16.17
CA PHE A 118 25.35 5.87 -14.98
C PHE A 118 24.35 6.97 -14.64
N ASP A 119 24.70 8.26 -14.78
CA ASP A 119 23.76 9.36 -14.57
C ASP A 119 22.57 9.31 -15.55
N LEU A 120 22.78 8.81 -16.78
CA LEU A 120 21.72 8.60 -17.78
C LEU A 120 20.76 7.44 -17.44
N ILE A 121 21.19 6.44 -16.66
CA ILE A 121 20.32 5.34 -16.21
C ILE A 121 19.23 5.84 -15.25
N GLY A 122 19.59 6.84 -14.44
CA GLY A 122 18.70 7.52 -13.49
C GLY A 122 18.19 6.62 -12.37
N ALA A 123 17.27 7.14 -11.55
CA ALA A 123 16.65 6.38 -10.48
C ALA A 123 15.69 5.30 -11.05
N GLY A 124 15.66 4.13 -10.40
CA GLY A 124 14.81 3.00 -10.76
C GLY A 124 14.89 1.89 -9.72
N THR A 125 14.16 0.80 -9.96
CA THR A 125 14.29 -0.41 -9.15
C THR A 125 15.68 -1.04 -9.33
N PRO A 126 16.18 -1.83 -8.35
CA PRO A 126 17.47 -2.53 -8.46
C PRO A 126 17.63 -3.33 -9.76
N GLU A 127 16.56 -4.00 -10.19
CA GLU A 127 16.53 -4.80 -11.42
C GLU A 127 16.60 -3.92 -12.67
N GLU A 128 15.82 -2.84 -12.74
CA GLU A 128 15.86 -1.90 -13.85
C GLU A 128 17.22 -1.22 -14.00
N ILE A 129 17.91 -0.91 -12.90
CA ILE A 129 19.27 -0.35 -12.92
C ILE A 129 20.23 -1.35 -13.56
N ALA A 130 20.17 -2.62 -13.17
CA ALA A 130 21.02 -3.68 -13.71
C ALA A 130 20.75 -3.91 -15.21
N ASP A 131 19.49 -3.96 -15.63
CA ASP A 131 19.08 -4.17 -17.02
C ASP A 131 19.46 -3.01 -17.92
N LYS A 132 19.25 -1.77 -17.46
CA LYS A 132 19.63 -0.57 -18.21
C LYS A 132 21.16 -0.47 -18.35
N ALA A 133 21.90 -0.78 -17.29
CA ALA A 133 23.36 -0.85 -17.35
C ALA A 133 23.83 -1.91 -18.34
N ALA A 134 23.23 -3.11 -18.33
CA ALA A 134 23.54 -4.17 -19.29
C ALA A 134 23.30 -3.73 -20.74
N LYS A 135 22.16 -3.09 -21.02
CA LYS A 135 21.81 -2.60 -22.36
C LYS A 135 22.77 -1.51 -22.83
N LEU A 136 23.13 -0.57 -21.97
CA LEU A 136 24.11 0.48 -22.29
C LEU A 136 25.50 -0.11 -22.55
N ALA A 137 25.96 -1.01 -21.67
CA ALA A 137 27.24 -1.69 -21.81
C ALA A 137 27.37 -2.49 -23.12
N ALA A 138 26.26 -3.07 -23.62
CA ALA A 138 26.24 -3.75 -24.91
C ALA A 138 26.18 -2.77 -26.11
N ARG A 139 25.58 -1.59 -25.94
CA ARG A 139 25.38 -0.63 -27.03
C ARG A 139 26.61 0.21 -27.35
N ILE A 140 27.39 0.60 -26.35
CA ILE A 140 28.62 1.39 -26.53
C ILE A 140 29.59 0.74 -27.53
N PRO A 141 30.00 -0.54 -27.38
CA PRO A 141 30.93 -1.16 -28.32
C PRO A 141 30.34 -1.27 -29.73
N ALA A 142 29.03 -1.51 -29.86
CA ALA A 142 28.36 -1.53 -31.17
C ALA A 142 28.40 -0.14 -31.84
N GLN A 143 28.11 0.93 -31.10
CA GLN A 143 28.16 2.29 -31.64
C GLN A 143 29.58 2.74 -31.99
N ASP A 144 30.57 2.36 -31.19
CA ASP A 144 31.98 2.68 -31.49
C ASP A 144 32.42 2.03 -32.82
N THR A 145 32.04 0.77 -33.06
CA THR A 145 32.35 0.09 -34.33
C THR A 145 31.64 0.74 -35.53
N GLU A 146 30.36 1.09 -35.39
CA GLU A 146 29.62 1.77 -36.45
C GLU A 146 30.18 3.17 -36.73
N ASN A 147 30.54 3.92 -35.69
CA ASN A 147 31.13 5.26 -35.83
C ASN A 147 32.52 5.19 -36.48
N ALA A 148 33.34 4.23 -36.08
CA ALA A 148 34.65 4.00 -36.69
C ALA A 148 34.50 3.63 -38.19
N ALA A 149 33.55 2.77 -38.54
CA ALA A 149 33.26 2.43 -39.93
C ALA A 149 32.78 3.66 -40.73
N ARG A 150 31.88 4.46 -40.17
CA ARG A 150 31.43 5.72 -40.80
C ARG A 150 32.57 6.71 -40.99
N GLN A 151 33.45 6.88 -39.99
CA GLN A 151 34.62 7.75 -40.10
C GLN A 151 35.60 7.26 -41.15
N ALA A 152 35.84 5.95 -41.24
CA ALA A 152 36.68 5.36 -42.29
C ALA A 152 36.12 5.63 -43.69
N ILE A 153 34.80 5.54 -43.87
CA ILE A 153 34.12 5.89 -45.12
C ILE A 153 34.32 7.38 -45.42
N ILE A 154 34.02 8.27 -44.48
CA ILE A 154 34.16 9.73 -44.67
C ILE A 154 35.61 10.10 -45.04
N GLU A 155 36.60 9.51 -44.35
CA GLU A 155 38.01 9.76 -44.64
C GLU A 155 38.38 9.24 -46.04
N SER A 156 37.87 8.08 -46.45
CA SER A 156 38.08 7.57 -47.80
C SER A 156 37.45 8.47 -48.89
N GLU A 157 36.26 9.00 -48.65
CA GLU A 157 35.60 9.94 -49.57
C GLU A 157 36.32 11.30 -49.63
N ARG A 158 36.89 11.76 -48.51
CA ARG A 158 37.73 12.98 -48.47
C ARG A 158 39.04 12.82 -49.23
N ARG A 159 39.60 11.60 -49.27
CA ARG A 159 40.85 11.29 -49.97
C ARG A 159 40.66 11.00 -51.45
N LYS A 160 39.43 10.71 -51.90
CA LYS A 160 39.15 10.67 -53.34
C LYS A 160 39.38 12.09 -53.87
N PRO A 161 40.20 12.26 -54.93
CA PRO A 161 40.31 13.56 -55.57
C PRO A 161 38.90 13.98 -55.98
N LEU A 162 38.51 15.23 -55.70
CA LEU A 162 37.27 15.79 -56.25
C LEU A 162 37.35 15.60 -57.77
N THR A 163 36.63 14.61 -58.29
CA THR A 163 36.38 14.48 -59.71
C THR A 163 35.57 15.71 -60.06
N GLY A 164 36.25 16.75 -60.56
CA GLY A 164 35.64 17.97 -61.04
C GLY A 164 34.49 17.60 -61.96
N GLY A 165 33.35 18.25 -61.75
CA GLY A 165 32.04 17.84 -62.28
C GLY A 165 32.15 17.31 -63.71
N SER A 166 31.91 16.01 -63.86
CA SER A 166 31.65 15.41 -65.16
C SER A 166 30.41 16.09 -65.73
N ASP A 167 30.63 16.90 -66.76
CA ASP A 167 29.57 17.53 -67.54
C ASP A 167 28.63 16.43 -68.09
N PRO A 168 27.31 16.45 -67.82
CA PRO A 168 26.38 15.41 -68.24
C PRO A 168 26.26 15.24 -69.76
N HIS A 169 26.91 16.08 -70.57
CA HIS A 169 26.94 15.99 -72.02
C HIS A 169 28.22 15.44 -72.64
N HIS A 170 29.27 15.12 -71.85
CA HIS A 170 30.54 14.60 -72.38
C HIS A 170 30.94 13.26 -71.76
N SER A 171 31.12 12.23 -72.60
CA SER A 171 31.35 10.83 -72.19
C SER A 171 32.82 10.45 -72.00
N ASP A 172 33.77 11.30 -72.38
CA ASP A 172 35.19 11.00 -72.26
C ASP A 172 35.78 11.77 -71.06
N GLY A 173 36.43 11.03 -70.16
CA GLY A 173 36.92 11.48 -68.86
C GLY A 173 38.09 12.49 -68.90
N GLY A 174 38.04 13.45 -69.80
CA GLY A 174 38.95 14.59 -69.87
C GLY A 174 38.36 15.82 -69.17
N ASP A 175 39.22 16.57 -68.49
CA ASP A 175 38.91 17.85 -67.86
C ASP A 175 38.59 18.89 -68.95
N TRP A 176 37.31 19.15 -69.21
CA TRP A 176 36.82 19.96 -70.33
C TRP A 176 37.45 21.36 -70.39
N LEU A 177 37.77 21.93 -69.22
CA LEU A 177 38.39 23.25 -69.11
C LEU A 177 39.84 23.24 -69.65
N ARG A 178 40.55 22.13 -69.47
CA ARG A 178 41.91 21.96 -70.02
C ARG A 178 41.86 21.73 -71.51
N ASP A 179 40.93 20.89 -71.98
CA ASP A 179 40.82 20.56 -73.41
C ASP A 179 40.46 21.80 -74.26
N ALA A 180 39.55 22.65 -73.75
CA ALA A 180 39.18 23.91 -74.39
C ALA A 180 40.32 24.95 -74.45
N LEU A 181 41.29 24.87 -73.54
CA LEU A 181 42.47 25.75 -73.56
C LEU A 181 43.57 25.25 -74.49
N THR A 182 43.64 23.94 -74.72
CA THR A 182 44.72 23.31 -75.50
C THR A 182 44.37 23.12 -76.98
N ASN A 183 43.09 23.10 -77.35
CA ASN A 183 42.66 23.07 -78.75
C ASN A 183 42.58 24.49 -79.33
N LYS A 184 43.68 24.94 -79.95
CA LYS A 184 43.75 26.12 -80.83
C LYS A 184 44.12 25.70 -82.24
#